data_AF-A0A073KKI2-F1
#
_entry.id   AF-A0A073KKI2-F1
#
_cell.length_a   1.000
_cell.length_b   1.000
_cell.length_c   1.000
_cell.angle_alpha   90.00
_cell.angle_beta   90.00
_cell.angle_gamma   90.00
#
_symmetry.space_group_name_H-M   'P 1'
#
loop_
_entity.id
_entity.type
_entity.pdbx_description
1 polymer ?
#
loop_
_entity_poly.entity_id
_entity_poly.type
_entity_poly.pdbx_seq_one_letter_code
_entity_poly.pdbx_strand_id
1 'polypeptide(L)'
;MKSIINVLIILSVFLLGYLLGNIGLESIVDKLKNEFKELNLVAIIGFMSSITTIVVFIAYIIGKLFAIKKTEFTLKEVVEVSYKSDIEKYRIIDTLELGDNLEESIYFVSSEPIRKIKFYEYDFEKDKNGKLVNEYGVLKNGEALKIETFLPCGIPNYNVEYERFDYVKGNIVLGENGKDGSLSRNLSINHTWKSYFYYLVKS
;
A
#
# COMPACT_ATOMS: atom_id res chain seq x y z
N MET A 1 22.49 30.07 -20.84
CA MET A 1 22.42 28.59 -20.90
C MET A 1 23.51 27.91 -20.05
N LYS A 2 24.80 28.25 -20.21
CA LYS A 2 25.89 27.76 -19.32
C LYS A 2 25.67 28.01 -17.82
N SER A 3 25.18 29.20 -17.45
CA SER A 3 24.91 29.54 -16.04
C SER A 3 23.77 28.69 -15.42
N ILE A 4 22.73 28.36 -16.17
CA ILE A 4 21.64 27.49 -15.68
C ILE A 4 22.13 26.06 -15.44
N ILE A 5 23.01 25.56 -16.32
CA ILE A 5 23.64 24.25 -16.16
C ILE A 5 24.53 24.23 -14.91
N ASN A 6 25.28 25.29 -14.66
CA ASN A 6 26.10 25.41 -13.43
C ASN A 6 25.24 25.42 -12.17
N VAL A 7 24.11 26.15 -12.17
CA VAL A 7 23.18 26.17 -11.03
C VAL A 7 22.56 24.79 -10.79
N LEU A 8 22.18 24.06 -11.84
CA LEU A 8 21.68 22.67 -11.73
C LEU A 8 22.75 21.70 -11.23
N ILE A 9 24.00 21.87 -11.64
CA ILE A 9 25.14 21.08 -11.14
C ILE A 9 25.37 21.39 -9.66
N ILE A 10 25.32 22.65 -9.24
CA ILE A 10 25.49 23.07 -7.84
C ILE A 10 24.35 22.53 -6.97
N LEU A 11 23.10 22.59 -7.45
CA LEU A 11 21.94 22.02 -6.76
C LEU A 11 22.00 20.49 -6.66
N SER A 12 22.49 19.82 -7.71
CA SER A 12 22.68 18.36 -7.70
C SER A 12 23.82 17.96 -6.76
N VAL A 13 24.92 18.72 -6.74
CA VAL A 13 26.03 18.54 -5.78
C VAL A 13 25.59 18.87 -4.36
N PHE A 14 24.66 19.81 -4.15
CA PHE A 14 24.05 20.11 -2.85
C PHE A 14 23.17 18.95 -2.38
N LEU A 15 22.28 18.43 -3.24
CA LEU A 15 21.43 17.28 -2.91
C LEU A 15 22.28 16.03 -2.62
N LEU A 16 23.28 15.75 -3.46
CA LEU A 16 24.18 14.62 -3.28
C LEU A 16 25.09 14.80 -2.06
N GLY A 17 25.63 16.00 -1.84
CA GLY A 17 26.51 16.31 -0.70
C GLY A 17 25.77 16.31 0.64
N TYR A 18 24.51 16.75 0.66
CA TYR A 18 23.62 16.70 1.83
C TYR A 18 23.17 15.27 2.13
N LEU A 19 22.84 14.47 1.11
CA LEU A 19 22.49 13.04 1.26
C LEU A 19 23.71 12.18 1.64
N LEU A 20 24.92 12.54 1.21
CA LEU A 20 26.15 11.77 1.42
C LEU A 20 27.05 12.34 2.54
N GLY A 21 26.59 13.36 3.28
CA GLY A 21 27.17 13.80 4.55
C GLY A 21 28.59 14.41 4.51
N ASN A 22 29.15 14.73 3.34
CA ASN A 22 30.59 14.97 3.20
C ASN A 22 31.02 16.32 2.61
N ILE A 23 30.11 17.30 2.50
CA ILE A 23 30.46 18.67 2.03
C ILE A 23 30.04 19.71 3.09
N GLY A 24 31.01 20.47 3.58
CA GLY A 24 30.80 21.54 4.57
C GLY A 24 29.88 22.64 4.05
N LEU A 25 28.83 22.94 4.82
CA LEU A 25 27.75 23.87 4.49
C LEU A 25 28.28 25.28 4.16
N GLU A 26 29.35 25.72 4.82
CA GLU A 26 29.98 27.03 4.64
C GLU A 26 30.57 27.22 3.23
N SER A 27 31.26 26.21 2.70
CA SER A 27 31.88 26.26 1.36
C SER A 27 30.84 26.42 0.24
N ILE A 28 29.66 25.82 0.41
CA ILE A 28 28.56 25.90 -0.55
C ILE A 28 27.87 27.26 -0.46
N VAL A 29 27.64 27.76 0.75
CA VAL A 29 27.01 29.07 0.98
C VAL A 29 27.86 30.19 0.38
N ASP A 30 29.19 30.12 0.52
CA ASP A 30 30.09 31.13 -0.05
C ASP A 30 30.16 31.07 -1.58
N LYS A 31 30.11 29.87 -2.18
CA LYS A 31 29.99 29.71 -3.63
C LYS A 31 28.66 30.26 -4.17
N LEU A 32 27.55 29.97 -3.47
CA LEU A 32 26.24 30.52 -3.81
C LEU A 32 26.24 32.05 -3.72
N LYS A 33 26.78 32.64 -2.66
CA LYS A 33 26.88 34.10 -2.51
C LYS A 33 27.64 34.76 -3.66
N ASN A 34 28.73 34.15 -4.11
CA ASN A 34 29.54 34.69 -5.20
C ASN A 34 28.80 34.60 -6.54
N GLU A 35 28.12 33.50 -6.85
CA GLU A 35 27.27 33.43 -8.05
C GLU A 35 26.09 34.40 -7.98
N PHE A 36 25.46 34.58 -6.81
CA PHE A 36 24.34 35.50 -6.64
C PHE A 36 24.70 36.97 -6.89
N LYS A 37 25.95 37.37 -6.64
CA LYS A 37 26.42 38.74 -6.93
C LYS A 37 26.50 39.05 -8.42
N GLU A 38 26.66 38.03 -9.26
CA GLU A 38 26.77 38.18 -10.72
C GLU A 38 25.41 38.03 -11.43
N LEU A 39 24.36 37.65 -10.71
CA LEU A 39 23.03 37.44 -11.29
C LEU A 39 22.27 38.76 -11.44
N ASN A 40 21.70 38.95 -12.63
CA ASN A 40 20.79 40.06 -12.91
C ASN A 40 19.47 39.89 -12.13
N LEU A 41 18.78 40.98 -11.82
CA LEU A 41 17.58 40.99 -10.94
C LEU A 41 16.49 39.99 -11.41
N VAL A 42 16.32 39.87 -12.73
CA VAL A 42 15.41 38.90 -13.37
C VAL A 42 15.79 37.45 -13.05
N ALA A 43 17.08 37.13 -13.02
CA ALA A 43 17.56 35.78 -12.72
C ALA A 43 17.36 35.43 -11.24
N ILE A 44 17.53 36.40 -10.33
CA ILE A 44 17.26 36.23 -8.90
C ILE A 44 15.77 35.92 -8.68
N ILE A 45 14.86 36.67 -9.32
CA ILE A 45 13.42 36.41 -9.25
C ILE A 45 13.09 35.00 -9.78
N GLY A 46 13.65 34.62 -10.93
CA GLY A 46 13.43 33.29 -11.51
C GLY A 46 13.93 32.16 -10.61
N PHE A 47 15.07 32.34 -9.97
CA PHE A 47 15.62 31.38 -9.01
C PHE A 47 14.74 31.24 -7.77
N MET A 48 14.33 32.36 -7.18
CA MET A 48 13.43 32.35 -6.01
C MET A 48 12.09 31.71 -6.34
N SER A 49 11.49 32.03 -7.49
CA SER A 49 10.26 31.39 -7.94
C SER A 49 10.42 29.88 -8.10
N SER A 50 11.55 29.42 -8.64
CA SER A 50 11.82 27.99 -8.83
C SER A 50 11.92 27.27 -7.49
N ILE A 51 12.61 27.86 -6.51
CA ILE A 51 12.68 27.33 -5.14
C ILE A 51 11.28 27.27 -4.53
N THR A 52 10.51 28.35 -4.62
CA THR A 52 9.15 28.40 -4.07
C THR A 52 8.27 27.30 -4.68
N THR A 53 8.31 27.11 -6.00
CA THR A 53 7.56 26.03 -6.67
C THR A 53 7.96 24.65 -6.15
N ILE A 54 9.26 24.39 -5.97
CA ILE A 54 9.75 23.12 -5.42
C ILE A 54 9.25 22.91 -3.98
N VAL A 55 9.34 23.94 -3.14
CA VAL A 55 8.89 23.86 -1.73
C VAL A 55 7.39 23.59 -1.65
N VAL A 56 6.58 24.31 -2.43
CA VAL A 56 5.12 24.10 -2.49
C VAL A 56 4.79 22.70 -3.02
N PHE A 57 5.51 22.23 -4.02
CA PHE A 57 5.32 20.88 -4.57
C PHE A 57 5.63 19.79 -3.53
N ILE A 58 6.74 19.92 -2.79
CA ILE A 58 7.08 18.98 -1.70
C ILE A 58 6.01 19.01 -0.61
N ALA A 59 5.57 20.20 -0.18
CA ALA A 59 4.52 20.34 0.82
C ALA A 59 3.19 19.69 0.37
N TYR A 60 2.84 19.84 -0.92
CA TYR A 60 1.68 19.19 -1.52
C TYR A 60 1.78 17.66 -1.48
N ILE A 61 2.92 17.08 -1.89
CA ILE A 61 3.14 15.63 -1.87
C ILE A 61 3.05 15.09 -0.45
N ILE A 62 3.69 15.75 0.53
CA ILE A 62 3.62 15.37 1.94
C ILE A 62 2.16 15.41 2.43
N GLY A 63 1.44 16.50 2.15
CA GLY A 63 0.03 16.64 2.54
C GLY A 63 -0.86 15.54 1.95
N LYS A 64 -0.66 15.18 0.68
CA LYS A 64 -1.36 14.06 0.03
C LYS A 64 -1.02 12.72 0.67
N LEU A 65 0.25 12.44 0.98
CA LEU A 65 0.66 11.21 1.67
C LEU A 65 -0.01 11.07 3.04
N PHE A 66 -0.09 12.15 3.82
CA PHE A 66 -0.83 12.15 5.09
C PHE A 66 -2.33 11.88 4.92
N ALA A 67 -2.94 12.45 3.88
CA ALA A 67 -4.35 12.21 3.58
C ALA A 67 -4.60 10.73 3.25
N ILE A 68 -3.75 10.12 2.40
CA ILE A 68 -3.84 8.70 2.04
C ILE A 68 -3.74 7.82 3.29
N LYS A 69 -2.75 8.08 4.14
CA LYS A 69 -2.56 7.34 5.40
C LYS A 69 -3.76 7.48 6.34
N LYS A 70 -4.46 8.62 6.35
CA LYS A 70 -5.67 8.79 7.15
C LYS A 70 -6.85 7.98 6.59
N THR A 71 -6.92 7.78 5.27
CA THR A 71 -7.94 6.96 4.62
C THR A 71 -7.80 5.47 4.96
N GLU A 72 -6.59 4.99 5.30
CA GLU A 72 -6.34 3.61 5.79
C GLU A 72 -7.32 3.18 6.88
N PHE A 73 -7.62 4.08 7.83
CA PHE A 73 -8.50 3.81 8.97
C PHE A 73 -9.99 3.71 8.61
N THR A 74 -10.37 4.10 7.39
CA THR A 74 -11.78 4.16 6.96
C THR A 74 -12.12 3.10 5.91
N LEU A 75 -11.13 2.31 5.45
CA LEU A 75 -11.35 1.16 4.58
C LEU A 75 -11.99 0.04 5.42
N LYS A 76 -13.29 0.17 5.67
CA LYS A 76 -14.16 -0.90 6.16
C LYS A 76 -14.38 -1.89 5.02
N GLU A 77 -13.36 -2.67 4.71
CA GLU A 77 -13.52 -3.80 3.82
C GLU A 77 -14.33 -4.86 4.57
N VAL A 78 -15.58 -5.06 4.12
CA VAL A 78 -16.43 -6.12 4.65
C VAL A 78 -16.02 -7.40 3.92
N VAL A 79 -14.96 -8.04 4.40
CA VAL A 79 -14.73 -9.45 4.07
C VAL A 79 -15.68 -10.25 4.95
N GLU A 80 -16.83 -10.60 4.36
CA GLU A 80 -17.90 -11.28 5.06
C GLU A 80 -17.67 -12.79 5.04
N VAL A 81 -17.17 -13.31 6.16
CA VAL A 81 -17.06 -14.75 6.39
C VAL A 81 -18.32 -15.21 7.11
N SER A 82 -19.22 -15.83 6.36
CA SER A 82 -20.50 -16.34 6.87
C SER A 82 -20.49 -17.87 6.94
N TYR A 83 -20.86 -18.39 8.10
CA TYR A 83 -21.25 -19.79 8.28
C TYR A 83 -22.67 -19.99 7.74
N LYS A 84 -22.79 -20.42 6.48
CA LYS A 84 -24.04 -20.88 5.83
C LYS A 84 -25.24 -19.90 5.76
N SER A 85 -25.28 -18.74 6.40
CA SER A 85 -26.56 -18.11 6.73
C SER A 85 -27.03 -16.89 5.92
N ASP A 86 -26.28 -16.33 4.97
CA ASP A 86 -26.75 -15.13 4.23
C ASP A 86 -26.17 -14.98 2.79
N ILE A 87 -25.92 -16.11 2.12
CA ILE A 87 -25.18 -16.14 0.83
C ILE A 87 -26.04 -15.72 -0.36
N GLU A 88 -27.36 -15.62 -0.21
CA GLU A 88 -28.29 -15.32 -1.32
C GLU A 88 -28.00 -13.98 -2.03
N LYS A 89 -27.21 -13.09 -1.40
CA LYS A 89 -26.85 -11.78 -1.95
C LYS A 89 -25.69 -11.81 -2.96
N TYR A 90 -24.89 -12.86 -3.00
CA TYR A 90 -23.65 -12.88 -3.80
C TYR A 90 -23.62 -14.02 -4.80
N ARG A 91 -23.02 -13.76 -5.97
CA ARG A 91 -22.83 -14.79 -7.00
C ARG A 91 -21.55 -15.57 -6.71
N ILE A 92 -21.68 -16.81 -6.26
CA ILE A 92 -20.54 -17.72 -6.12
C ILE A 92 -20.01 -18.05 -7.52
N ILE A 93 -18.75 -17.68 -7.78
CA ILE A 93 -18.12 -17.93 -9.10
C ILE A 93 -17.24 -19.16 -9.10
N ASP A 94 -16.69 -19.53 -7.95
CA ASP A 94 -15.80 -20.68 -7.82
C ASP A 94 -15.77 -21.18 -6.37
N THR A 95 -15.35 -22.43 -6.19
CA THR A 95 -15.17 -23.08 -4.90
C THR A 95 -13.74 -23.63 -4.79
N LEU A 96 -13.04 -23.29 -3.72
CA LEU A 96 -11.69 -23.75 -3.41
C LEU A 96 -11.72 -24.64 -2.19
N GLU A 97 -11.22 -25.86 -2.33
CA GLU A 97 -11.02 -26.79 -1.23
C GLU A 97 -9.60 -26.62 -0.68
N LEU A 98 -9.48 -26.36 0.63
CA LEU A 98 -8.20 -26.19 1.32
C LEU A 98 -8.08 -27.24 2.43
N GLY A 99 -7.09 -28.13 2.28
CA GLY A 99 -6.81 -29.19 3.24
C GLY A 99 -7.73 -30.41 3.07
N ASP A 100 -7.60 -31.35 4.00
CA ASP A 100 -8.32 -32.63 3.94
C ASP A 100 -9.70 -32.58 4.65
N ASN A 101 -9.91 -31.59 5.52
CA ASN A 101 -11.18 -31.38 6.21
C ASN A 101 -11.90 -30.15 5.63
N LEU A 102 -13.07 -30.39 5.05
CA LEU A 102 -13.90 -29.43 4.31
C LEU A 102 -15.25 -29.15 5.02
N GLU A 103 -15.33 -29.37 6.33
CA GLU A 103 -16.58 -29.26 7.11
C GLU A 103 -17.16 -27.84 7.15
N GLU A 104 -16.33 -26.81 6.98
CA GLU A 104 -16.75 -25.42 7.04
C GLU A 104 -16.62 -24.73 5.69
N SER A 105 -17.52 -23.79 5.43
CA SER A 105 -17.52 -22.98 4.21
C SER A 105 -17.36 -21.52 4.58
N ILE A 106 -16.30 -20.91 4.08
CA ILE A 106 -15.97 -19.50 4.17
C ILE A 106 -16.34 -18.86 2.84
N TYR A 107 -16.98 -17.69 2.89
CA TYR A 107 -17.21 -16.88 1.71
C TYR A 107 -16.24 -15.73 1.74
N PHE A 108 -15.50 -15.56 0.65
CA PHE A 108 -14.61 -14.44 0.48
C PHE A 108 -15.27 -13.47 -0.51
N VAL A 109 -15.76 -12.38 0.06
CA VAL A 109 -16.46 -11.31 -0.65
C VAL A 109 -15.71 -10.02 -0.41
N SER A 110 -15.62 -9.18 -1.44
CA SER A 110 -15.10 -7.82 -1.30
C SER A 110 -16.05 -6.83 -1.94
N SER A 111 -16.18 -5.67 -1.31
CA SER A 111 -16.95 -4.54 -1.86
C SER A 111 -16.29 -3.91 -3.10
N GLU A 112 -15.04 -4.27 -3.37
CA GLU A 112 -14.22 -3.72 -4.44
C GLU A 112 -13.57 -4.85 -5.25
N PRO A 113 -13.28 -4.64 -6.55
CA PRO A 113 -12.64 -5.67 -7.35
C PRO A 113 -11.25 -6.04 -6.80
N ILE A 114 -10.99 -7.35 -6.73
CA ILE A 114 -9.72 -7.93 -6.32
C ILE A 114 -9.01 -8.47 -7.56
N ARG A 115 -7.73 -8.14 -7.70
CA ARG A 115 -6.90 -8.55 -8.82
C ARG A 115 -6.44 -9.99 -8.68
N LYS A 116 -6.14 -10.38 -7.45
CA LYS A 116 -5.46 -11.63 -7.14
C LYS A 116 -5.63 -11.98 -5.67
N ILE A 117 -5.84 -13.27 -5.40
CA ILE A 117 -5.94 -13.85 -4.06
C ILE A 117 -4.95 -15.00 -3.98
N LYS A 118 -4.25 -15.14 -2.86
CA LYS A 118 -3.28 -16.21 -2.62
C LYS A 118 -3.55 -16.83 -1.26
N PHE A 119 -3.47 -18.15 -1.22
CA PHE A 119 -3.71 -18.96 -0.05
C PHE A 119 -2.41 -19.60 0.38
N TYR A 120 -2.00 -19.33 1.61
CA TYR A 120 -0.77 -19.84 2.20
C TYR A 120 -1.11 -20.73 3.40
N GLU A 121 -0.32 -21.76 3.62
CA GLU A 121 -0.22 -22.38 4.95
C GLU A 121 0.27 -21.34 5.95
N TYR A 122 -0.23 -21.40 7.18
CA TYR A 122 0.22 -20.54 8.26
C TYR A 122 1.45 -21.15 8.96
N ASP A 123 2.57 -20.42 8.96
CA ASP A 123 3.80 -20.81 9.67
C ASP A 123 3.72 -20.27 11.11
N PHE A 124 3.28 -21.13 12.04
CA PHE A 124 3.11 -20.78 13.45
C PHE A 124 4.43 -20.40 14.15
N GLU A 125 5.56 -21.01 13.77
CA GLU A 125 6.84 -20.72 14.42
C GLU A 125 7.33 -19.30 14.14
N LYS A 126 7.01 -18.80 12.94
CA LYS A 126 7.50 -17.50 12.45
C LYS A 126 6.41 -16.45 12.29
N ASP A 127 5.18 -16.78 12.69
CA ASP A 127 3.98 -15.94 12.58
C ASP A 127 3.87 -15.27 11.21
N LYS A 128 3.92 -16.07 10.15
CA LYS A 128 3.95 -15.57 8.77
C LYS A 128 3.39 -16.55 7.76
N ASN A 129 3.36 -16.13 6.50
CA ASN A 129 3.03 -17.00 5.38
C ASN A 129 4.07 -18.12 5.26
N GLY A 130 3.58 -19.35 5.33
CA GLY A 130 4.30 -20.57 4.97
C GLY A 130 4.26 -20.81 3.46
N LYS A 131 3.95 -22.05 3.07
CA LYS A 131 3.92 -22.47 1.67
C LYS A 131 2.67 -21.95 0.96
N LEU A 132 2.82 -21.53 -0.30
CA LEU A 132 1.69 -21.23 -1.17
C LEU A 132 0.94 -22.53 -1.51
N VAL A 133 -0.35 -22.57 -1.18
CA VAL A 133 -1.23 -23.71 -1.40
C VAL A 133 -2.05 -23.51 -2.67
N ASN A 134 -2.60 -22.31 -2.84
CA ASN A 134 -3.48 -22.01 -3.97
C ASN A 134 -3.42 -20.52 -4.35
N GLU A 135 -3.87 -20.21 -5.56
CA GLU A 135 -3.95 -18.86 -6.09
C GLU A 135 -5.23 -18.71 -6.92
N TYR A 136 -5.96 -17.64 -6.65
CA TYR A 136 -7.11 -17.23 -7.44
C TYR A 136 -6.84 -15.91 -8.15
N GLY A 137 -7.39 -15.79 -9.36
CA GLY A 137 -7.26 -14.60 -10.19
C GLY A 137 -8.16 -13.45 -9.75
N VAL A 138 -8.78 -12.82 -10.75
CA VAL A 138 -9.61 -11.63 -10.54
C VAL A 138 -10.97 -12.04 -9.95
N LEU A 139 -11.37 -11.38 -8.87
CA LEU A 139 -12.71 -11.45 -8.28
C LEU A 139 -13.39 -10.09 -8.48
N LYS A 140 -14.50 -10.03 -9.21
CA LYS A 140 -15.21 -8.77 -9.48
C LYS A 140 -16.13 -8.39 -8.32
N ASN A 141 -16.58 -7.14 -8.33
CA ASN A 141 -17.57 -6.67 -7.37
C ASN A 141 -18.88 -7.48 -7.48
N GLY A 142 -19.42 -7.91 -6.34
CA GLY A 142 -20.63 -8.74 -6.24
C GLY A 142 -20.40 -10.24 -6.47
N GLU A 143 -19.17 -10.66 -6.79
CA GLU A 143 -18.78 -12.05 -6.87
C GLU A 143 -18.23 -12.53 -5.52
N ALA A 144 -18.47 -13.81 -5.22
CA ALA A 144 -17.97 -14.48 -4.04
C ALA A 144 -17.11 -15.68 -4.44
N LEU A 145 -15.99 -15.86 -3.74
CA LEU A 145 -15.20 -17.07 -3.79
C LEU A 145 -15.55 -17.92 -2.56
N LYS A 146 -16.06 -19.13 -2.78
CA LYS A 146 -16.33 -20.07 -1.69
C LYS A 146 -15.05 -20.82 -1.36
N ILE A 147 -14.71 -20.93 -0.09
CA ILE A 147 -13.55 -21.66 0.41
C ILE A 147 -14.07 -22.72 1.38
N GLU A 148 -13.85 -23.98 1.06
CA GLU A 148 -14.17 -25.11 1.93
C GLU A 148 -12.91 -25.52 2.68
N THR A 149 -12.96 -25.51 4.00
CA THR A 149 -11.80 -25.75 4.87
C THR A 149 -12.26 -26.04 6.29
N PHE A 150 -11.32 -26.40 7.15
CA PHE A 150 -11.49 -26.41 8.60
C PHE A 150 -10.81 -25.18 9.24
N LEU A 151 -11.55 -24.47 10.09
CA LEU A 151 -11.19 -23.31 10.89
C LEU A 151 -10.90 -23.75 12.33
N PRO A 152 -9.63 -23.81 12.73
CA PRO A 152 -9.27 -24.23 14.07
C PRO A 152 -9.57 -23.13 15.09
N CYS A 153 -10.00 -23.52 16.29
CA CYS A 153 -10.21 -22.62 17.43
C CYS A 153 -8.91 -22.09 18.06
N GLY A 154 -7.75 -22.59 17.62
CA GLY A 154 -6.44 -22.34 18.23
C GLY A 154 -5.43 -21.80 17.22
N ILE A 155 -4.58 -22.69 16.70
CA ILE A 155 -3.53 -22.32 15.72
C ILE A 155 -4.18 -22.24 14.34
N PRO A 156 -4.18 -21.09 13.66
CA PRO A 156 -4.71 -20.95 12.31
C PRO A 156 -4.04 -21.89 11.31
N ASN A 157 -4.80 -22.37 10.34
CA ASN A 157 -4.27 -23.26 9.30
C ASN A 157 -3.75 -22.49 8.08
N TYR A 158 -4.43 -21.38 7.73
CA TYR A 158 -4.20 -20.70 6.48
C TYR A 158 -4.15 -19.18 6.65
N ASN A 159 -3.40 -18.54 5.76
CA ASN A 159 -3.39 -17.11 5.58
C ASN A 159 -3.78 -16.75 4.13
N VAL A 160 -4.70 -15.80 3.98
CA VAL A 160 -5.17 -15.31 2.69
C VAL A 160 -4.61 -13.93 2.44
N GLU A 161 -3.74 -13.79 1.43
CA GLU A 161 -3.27 -12.50 0.94
C GLU A 161 -4.02 -12.13 -0.33
N TYR A 162 -4.55 -10.92 -0.42
CA TYR A 162 -5.20 -10.42 -1.63
C TYR A 162 -4.71 -9.03 -2.01
N GLU A 163 -4.77 -8.73 -3.30
CA GLU A 163 -4.44 -7.42 -3.85
C GLU A 163 -5.66 -6.82 -4.55
N ARG A 164 -6.08 -5.63 -4.11
CA ARG A 164 -7.21 -4.90 -4.68
C ARG A 164 -6.85 -4.21 -6.00
N PHE A 165 -7.87 -3.71 -6.70
CA PHE A 165 -7.69 -2.96 -7.94
C PHE A 165 -6.80 -1.72 -7.78
N ASP A 166 -6.80 -1.08 -6.60
CA ASP A 166 -5.98 0.07 -6.22
C ASP A 166 -4.60 -0.33 -5.65
N TYR A 167 -4.22 -1.60 -5.76
CA TYR A 167 -2.97 -2.18 -5.27
C TYR A 167 -2.81 -2.18 -3.75
N VAL A 168 -3.88 -1.94 -3.00
CA VAL A 168 -3.89 -2.17 -1.55
C VAL A 168 -3.81 -3.68 -1.30
N LYS A 169 -3.01 -4.10 -0.33
CA LYS A 169 -2.88 -5.49 0.07
C LYS A 169 -3.64 -5.74 1.37
N GLY A 170 -4.50 -6.74 1.37
CA GLY A 170 -5.12 -7.27 2.56
C GLY A 170 -4.55 -8.64 2.91
N ASN A 171 -4.53 -8.96 4.20
CA ASN A 171 -4.10 -10.23 4.73
C ASN A 171 -5.07 -10.69 5.81
N ILE A 172 -5.59 -11.92 5.69
CA ILE A 172 -6.60 -12.49 6.58
C ILE A 172 -6.13 -13.83 7.07
N VAL A 173 -6.01 -13.95 8.38
CA VAL A 173 -5.71 -15.22 9.04
C VAL A 173 -7.01 -16.02 9.22
N LEU A 174 -7.07 -17.20 8.62
CA LEU A 174 -8.20 -18.14 8.71
C LEU A 174 -8.06 -18.98 9.98
N GLY A 175 -8.69 -18.50 11.04
CA GLY A 175 -8.83 -19.18 12.32
C GLY A 175 -9.94 -18.53 13.14
N GLU A 176 -10.61 -19.28 14.00
CA GLU A 176 -11.68 -18.69 14.81
C GLU A 176 -11.13 -17.61 15.73
N ASN A 177 -11.89 -16.52 15.90
CA ASN A 177 -11.50 -15.39 16.74
C ASN A 177 -11.93 -15.52 18.22
N GLY A 178 -12.58 -16.64 18.58
CA GLY A 178 -13.04 -16.95 19.94
C GLY A 178 -14.11 -16.01 20.51
N LYS A 179 -14.75 -15.16 19.69
CA LYS A 179 -15.76 -14.18 20.16
C LYS A 179 -17.07 -14.24 19.39
N ASP A 180 -17.04 -13.86 18.12
CA ASP A 180 -18.24 -13.68 17.28
C ASP A 180 -18.16 -14.47 15.97
N GLY A 181 -17.09 -15.25 15.75
CA GLY A 181 -16.88 -16.03 14.53
C GLY A 181 -16.54 -15.19 13.29
N SER A 182 -16.47 -13.85 13.42
CA SER A 182 -16.20 -12.96 12.29
C SER A 182 -14.70 -12.84 12.02
N LEU A 183 -14.26 -13.34 10.86
CA LEU A 183 -12.86 -13.19 10.40
C LEU A 183 -12.51 -11.75 10.00
N SER A 184 -13.48 -10.83 9.96
CA SER A 184 -13.26 -9.40 9.67
C SER A 184 -12.28 -8.73 10.65
N ARG A 185 -12.14 -9.24 11.88
CA ARG A 185 -11.18 -8.73 12.86
C ARG A 185 -9.76 -9.25 12.67
N ASN A 186 -9.60 -10.34 11.93
CA ASN A 186 -8.29 -10.91 11.59
C ASN A 186 -7.73 -10.32 10.28
N LEU A 187 -8.43 -9.31 9.73
CA LEU A 187 -8.01 -8.60 8.53
C LEU A 187 -7.01 -7.51 8.87
N SER A 188 -5.86 -7.55 8.20
CA SER A 188 -4.88 -6.47 8.17
C SER A 188 -4.77 -5.90 6.76
N ILE A 189 -4.77 -4.58 6.64
CA ILE A 189 -4.72 -3.87 5.35
C ILE A 189 -3.48 -2.99 5.35
N ASN A 190 -2.69 -3.09 4.27
CA ASN A 190 -1.48 -2.32 4.09
C ASN A 190 -1.42 -1.72 2.68
N HIS A 191 -1.09 -0.44 2.60
CA HIS A 191 -0.78 0.20 1.33
C HIS A 191 0.54 -0.30 0.77
N THR A 192 0.56 -0.60 -0.53
CA THR A 192 1.80 -0.80 -1.28
C THR A 192 2.28 0.52 -1.87
N TRP A 193 3.55 0.59 -2.27
CA TRP A 193 4.06 1.75 -3.02
C TRP A 193 3.21 2.07 -4.25
N LYS A 194 2.72 1.03 -4.97
CA LYS A 194 1.82 1.20 -6.12
C LYS A 194 0.51 1.84 -5.73
N SER A 195 -0.05 1.47 -4.57
CA SER A 195 -1.27 2.09 -4.06
C SER A 195 -1.05 3.56 -3.70
N TYR A 196 0.11 3.91 -3.11
CA TYR A 196 0.46 5.31 -2.87
C TYR A 196 0.51 6.12 -4.18
N PHE A 197 1.17 5.61 -5.21
CA PHE A 197 1.16 6.26 -6.53
C PHE A 197 -0.24 6.35 -7.12
N TYR A 198 -1.04 5.29 -7.01
CA TYR A 198 -2.41 5.28 -7.47
C TYR A 198 -3.21 6.41 -6.82
N TYR A 199 -3.15 6.57 -5.50
CA TYR A 199 -3.86 7.63 -4.78
C TYR A 199 -3.22 9.03 -4.90
N LEU A 200 -1.94 9.12 -5.24
CA LEU A 200 -1.27 10.40 -5.57
C LEU A 200 -1.74 10.94 -6.91
N VAL A 201 -1.94 10.06 -7.90
CA VAL A 201 -2.35 10.43 -9.26
C VAL A 201 -3.87 10.51 -9.39
N LYS A 202 -4.61 9.66 -8.66
CA LYS A 202 -6.08 9.65 -8.68
C LYS A 202 -6.60 10.91 -7.98
N SER A 203 -7.21 11.78 -8.78
CA SER A 203 -7.86 13.03 -8.35
C SER A 203 -9.20 12.77 -7.69
#